data_AF-U7V458-F1
#
_entry.id   AF-U7V458-F1
#
_cell.length_a   1.000
_cell.length_b   1.000
_cell.length_c   1.000
_cell.angle_alpha   90.00
_cell.angle_beta   90.00
_cell.angle_gamma   90.00
#
_symmetry.space_group_name_H-M   'P 1'
#
loop_
_entity.id
_entity.type
_entity.pdbx_description
1 polymer ?
#
loop_
_entity_poly.entity_id
_entity_poly.type
_entity_poly.pdbx_seq_one_letter_code
_entity_poly.pdbx_strand_id
1 'polypeptide(L)'
;MSRADWAAAKQNLDDVEHALVEAFTQGVKPGSAEANALADWHRASLFYFDVTPAKHVILARGYVEDARFTEHYEKLAEGLAPWLRDIITENARAYGVNPETVTWG
;
A
#
# COMPACT_ATOMS: atom_id res chain seq x y z
N MET A 1 0.43 14.77 -18.16
CA MET A 1 -0.83 14.50 -17.45
C MET A 1 -1.70 15.75 -17.44
N SER A 2 -2.97 15.61 -17.80
CA SER A 2 -3.99 16.64 -17.71
C SER A 2 -4.51 16.80 -16.27
N ARG A 3 -5.25 17.88 -15.99
CA ARG A 3 -5.97 18.02 -14.70
C ARG A 3 -6.98 16.89 -14.46
N ALA A 4 -7.57 16.35 -15.52
CA ALA A 4 -8.49 15.21 -15.41
C ALA A 4 -7.75 13.93 -15.03
N ASP A 5 -6.54 13.72 -15.55
CA ASP A 5 -5.69 12.57 -15.20
C ASP A 5 -5.33 12.62 -13.70
N TRP A 6 -5.03 13.82 -13.18
CA TRP A 6 -4.78 14.03 -11.75
C TRP A 6 -6.00 13.71 -10.88
N ALA A 7 -7.20 14.15 -11.28
CA ALA A 7 -8.43 13.88 -10.54
C ALA A 7 -8.77 12.39 -10.53
N ALA A 8 -8.66 11.72 -11.68
CA ALA A 8 -8.90 10.27 -11.79
C ALA A 8 -7.91 9.48 -10.93
N ALA A 9 -6.65 9.88 -10.92
CA ALA A 9 -5.62 9.18 -10.17
C ALA A 9 -5.76 9.39 -8.65
N LYS A 10 -6.21 10.57 -8.22
CA LYS A 10 -6.62 10.80 -6.83
C LYS A 10 -7.81 9.93 -6.43
N GLN A 11 -8.86 9.88 -7.26
CA GLN A 11 -10.02 9.04 -6.99
C GLN A 11 -9.62 7.56 -6.86
N ASN A 12 -8.74 7.07 -7.73
CA ASN A 12 -8.25 5.71 -7.67
C ASN A 12 -7.46 5.39 -6.37
N LEU A 13 -6.74 6.37 -5.81
CA LEU A 13 -6.11 6.23 -4.50
C LEU A 13 -7.17 6.18 -3.38
N ASP A 14 -8.13 7.10 -3.41
CA ASP A 14 -9.21 7.14 -2.41
C ASP A 14 -10.04 5.82 -2.44
N ASP A 15 -10.29 5.26 -3.62
CA ASP A 15 -11.02 3.99 -3.82
C ASP A 15 -10.28 2.77 -3.25
N VAL A 16 -8.97 2.67 -3.49
CA VAL A 16 -8.18 1.55 -2.93
C VAL A 16 -8.00 1.68 -1.42
N GLU A 17 -7.88 2.89 -0.88
CA GLU A 17 -7.85 3.12 0.57
C GLU A 17 -9.15 2.68 1.24
N HIS A 18 -10.31 2.92 0.62
CA HIS A 18 -11.58 2.42 1.12
C HIS A 18 -11.63 0.87 1.10
N ALA A 19 -11.21 0.24 0.01
CA ALA A 19 -11.16 -1.22 -0.10
C ALA A 19 -10.18 -1.85 0.91
N LEU A 20 -9.06 -1.19 1.20
CA LEU A 20 -8.11 -1.60 2.24
C LEU A 20 -8.76 -1.59 3.63
N VAL A 21 -9.53 -0.55 3.96
CA VAL A 21 -10.27 -0.47 5.24
C VAL A 21 -11.30 -1.59 5.35
N GLU A 22 -12.06 -1.86 4.28
CA GLU A 22 -13.05 -2.94 4.27
C GLU A 22 -12.40 -4.31 4.52
N ALA A 23 -11.34 -4.64 3.78
CA ALA A 23 -10.61 -5.90 3.93
C ALA A 23 -9.96 -6.04 5.31
N PHE A 24 -9.37 -4.95 5.82
CA PHE A 24 -8.81 -4.90 7.17
C PHE A 24 -9.88 -5.20 8.23
N THR A 25 -11.05 -4.57 8.12
CA THR A 25 -12.17 -4.75 9.04
C THR A 25 -12.73 -6.19 9.00
N GLN A 26 -12.69 -6.84 7.85
CA GLN A 26 -13.06 -8.25 7.69
C GLN A 26 -11.98 -9.23 8.20
N GLY A 27 -10.81 -8.72 8.58
CA GLY A 27 -9.72 -9.53 9.10
C GLY A 27 -8.93 -10.29 8.04
N VAL A 28 -8.96 -9.80 6.79
CA VAL A 28 -8.17 -10.34 5.66
C VAL A 28 -6.70 -10.44 6.05
N LYS A 29 -6.08 -11.58 5.74
CA LYS A 29 -4.72 -11.89 6.18
C LYS A 29 -3.68 -11.45 5.16
N PRO A 30 -2.55 -10.85 5.60
CA PRO A 30 -1.38 -10.68 4.75
C PRO A 30 -0.99 -11.97 4.04
N GLY A 31 -0.57 -11.86 2.78
CA GLY A 31 -0.20 -13.00 1.93
C GLY A 31 -1.37 -13.76 1.30
N SER A 32 -2.62 -13.42 1.63
CA SER A 32 -3.79 -13.93 0.91
C SER A 32 -3.88 -13.32 -0.50
N ALA A 33 -4.57 -14.00 -1.42
CA ALA A 33 -4.77 -13.51 -2.78
C ALA A 33 -5.48 -12.14 -2.81
N GLU A 34 -6.44 -11.94 -1.91
CA GLU A 34 -7.16 -10.67 -1.76
C GLU A 34 -6.25 -9.55 -1.26
N ALA A 35 -5.50 -9.79 -0.18
CA ALA A 35 -4.53 -8.82 0.34
C ALA A 35 -3.47 -8.45 -0.71
N ASN A 36 -2.99 -9.43 -1.46
CA ASN A 36 -1.99 -9.21 -2.50
C ASN A 36 -2.56 -8.36 -3.65
N ALA A 37 -3.80 -8.61 -4.08
CA ALA A 37 -4.46 -7.80 -5.10
C ALA A 37 -4.64 -6.34 -4.64
N LEU A 38 -5.00 -6.11 -3.38
CA LEU A 38 -5.09 -4.76 -2.81
C LEU A 38 -3.74 -4.07 -2.72
N ALA A 39 -2.68 -4.78 -2.33
CA ALA A 39 -1.32 -4.24 -2.34
C ALA A 39 -0.89 -3.82 -3.75
N ASP A 40 -1.18 -4.63 -4.78
CA ASP A 40 -0.88 -4.29 -6.16
C ASP A 40 -1.70 -3.10 -6.68
N TRP A 41 -2.98 -3.02 -6.34
CA TRP A 41 -3.81 -1.87 -6.69
C TRP A 41 -3.30 -0.60 -6.02
N HIS A 42 -2.96 -0.67 -4.73
CA HIS A 42 -2.37 0.45 -4.01
C HIS A 42 -1.01 0.85 -4.61
N ARG A 43 -0.18 -0.11 -5.01
CA ARG A 43 1.09 0.18 -5.70
C ARG A 43 0.86 0.92 -7.00
N ALA A 44 -0.10 0.48 -7.81
CA ALA A 44 -0.46 1.10 -9.08
C ALA A 44 -1.13 2.48 -8.92
N SER A 45 -1.79 2.74 -7.78
CA SER A 45 -2.37 4.05 -7.47
C SER A 45 -1.33 5.09 -7.06
N LEU A 46 -0.08 4.70 -6.75
CA LEU A 46 1.05 5.60 -6.49
C LEU A 46 1.69 6.10 -7.80
N PHE A 47 0.88 6.65 -8.70
CA PHE A 47 1.23 6.97 -10.10
C PHE A 47 2.26 8.09 -10.29
N TYR A 48 2.69 8.77 -9.22
CA TYR A 48 3.63 9.89 -9.29
C TYR A 48 5.01 9.50 -9.86
N PHE A 49 5.39 8.22 -9.71
CA PHE A 49 6.60 7.63 -10.26
C PHE A 49 6.42 6.09 -10.34
N ASP A 50 7.36 5.40 -10.98
CA ASP A 50 7.33 3.94 -11.05
C ASP A 50 7.64 3.31 -9.68
N VAL A 51 6.63 2.69 -9.08
CA VAL A 51 6.72 1.96 -7.81
C VAL A 51 6.79 0.47 -8.08
N THR A 52 8.02 -0.05 -8.08
CA THR A 52 8.28 -1.49 -8.09
C THR A 52 7.88 -2.11 -6.74
N PRO A 53 7.67 -3.44 -6.65
CA PRO A 53 7.40 -4.10 -5.38
C PRO A 53 8.46 -3.80 -4.30
N ALA A 54 9.74 -3.67 -4.68
CA ALA A 54 10.82 -3.31 -3.77
C ALA A 54 10.67 -1.87 -3.22
N LYS A 55 10.36 -0.89 -4.09
CA LYS A 55 10.09 0.49 -3.66
C LYS A 55 8.86 0.56 -2.77
N HIS A 56 7.84 -0.24 -3.07
CA HIS A 56 6.61 -0.28 -2.27
C HIS A 56 6.87 -0.73 -0.83
N VAL A 57 7.70 -1.77 -0.64
CA VAL A 57 8.14 -2.18 0.71
C VAL A 57 8.86 -1.05 1.44
N ILE A 58 9.74 -0.30 0.76
CA ILE A 58 10.47 0.81 1.39
C ILE A 58 9.51 1.92 1.81
N LEU A 59 8.54 2.27 0.97
CA LEU A 59 7.49 3.22 1.32
C LEU A 59 6.65 2.72 2.51
N ALA A 60 6.32 1.43 2.52
CA ALA A 60 5.53 0.81 3.57
C ALA A 60 6.19 0.84 4.96
N ARG A 61 7.53 0.80 5.02
CA ARG A 61 8.26 1.05 6.28
C ARG A 61 8.00 2.47 6.79
N GLY A 62 8.03 3.46 5.89
CA GLY A 62 7.70 4.84 6.21
C GLY A 62 6.26 5.04 6.71
N TYR A 63 5.31 4.20 6.28
CA TYR A 63 3.91 4.28 6.73
C TYR A 63 3.71 4.01 8.22
N VAL A 64 4.67 3.33 8.86
CA VAL A 64 4.66 3.09 10.32
C VAL A 64 5.75 3.89 11.05
N GLU A 65 6.89 4.16 10.40
CA GLU A 65 8.04 4.82 11.03
C GLU A 65 7.91 6.36 11.06
N ASP A 66 7.21 6.97 10.10
CA ASP A 66 7.00 8.43 10.05
C ASP A 66 5.56 8.77 10.44
N ALA A 67 5.43 9.47 11.56
CA ALA A 67 4.15 9.84 12.16
C ALA A 67 3.18 10.53 11.20
N ARG A 68 3.67 11.25 10.18
CA ARG A 68 2.80 11.92 9.20
C ARG A 68 2.05 10.91 8.33
N PHE A 69 2.70 9.83 7.92
CA PHE A 69 2.08 8.76 7.15
C PHE A 69 1.28 7.83 8.05
N THR A 70 1.78 7.53 9.24
CA THR A 70 1.03 6.74 10.23
C THR A 70 -0.32 7.40 10.53
N GLU A 71 -0.33 8.71 10.80
CA GLU A 71 -1.57 9.45 11.10
C GLU A 71 -2.59 9.40 9.95
N HIS A 72 -2.13 9.37 8.68
CA HIS A 72 -3.03 9.26 7.54
C HIS A 72 -3.82 7.95 7.56
N TYR A 73 -3.13 6.81 7.66
CA TYR A 73 -3.80 5.50 7.64
C TYR A 73 -4.55 5.20 8.93
N GLU A 74 -4.04 5.63 10.09
CA GLU A 74 -4.73 5.45 11.38
C GLU A 74 -6.03 6.26 11.47
N LYS A 75 -6.17 7.38 10.74
CA LYS A 75 -7.45 8.10 10.59
C LYS A 75 -8.50 7.32 9.81
N LEU A 76 -8.07 6.42 8.91
CA LEU A 76 -8.97 5.59 8.12
C LEU A 76 -9.49 4.41 8.94
N ALA A 77 -8.58 3.71 9.64
CA ALA A 77 -8.93 2.71 10.65
C ALA A 77 -7.76 2.48 11.62
N GLU A 78 -8.07 2.31 12.91
CA GLU A 78 -7.06 2.03 13.94
C GLU A 78 -6.34 0.70 13.66
N GLY A 79 -5.02 0.74 13.53
CA GLY A 79 -4.17 -0.40 13.19
C GLY A 79 -4.01 -0.66 11.69
N LEU A 80 -4.56 0.20 10.82
CA LEU A 80 -4.44 0.02 9.37
C LEU A 80 -3.01 0.19 8.86
N ALA A 81 -2.23 1.12 9.42
CA ALA A 81 -0.86 1.39 8.98
C ALA A 81 0.05 0.15 9.06
N PRO A 82 0.17 -0.55 10.22
CA PRO A 82 0.96 -1.77 10.30
C PRO A 82 0.39 -2.91 9.46
N TRP A 83 -0.94 -3.03 9.34
CA TRP A 83 -1.54 -4.05 8.47
C TRP A 83 -1.22 -3.82 6.99
N LEU A 84 -1.31 -2.58 6.51
CA LEU A 84 -0.95 -2.21 5.14
C LEU A 84 0.52 -2.53 4.86
N ARG A 85 1.43 -2.25 5.81
CA ARG A 85 2.83 -2.65 5.69
C ARG A 85 2.97 -4.16 5.52
N ASP A 86 2.23 -4.95 6.29
CA ASP A 86 2.34 -6.40 6.27
C ASP A 86 1.82 -6.99 4.94
N ILE A 87 0.70 -6.50 4.41
CA ILE A 87 0.21 -6.98 3.10
C ILE A 87 1.17 -6.62 1.96
N ILE A 88 1.81 -5.44 2.01
CA ILE A 88 2.80 -5.02 1.01
C ILE A 88 4.06 -5.89 1.09
N THR A 89 4.49 -6.19 2.33
CA THR A 89 5.64 -7.06 2.61
C THR A 89 5.42 -8.46 2.03
N GLU A 90 4.25 -9.06 2.28
CA GLU A 90 3.93 -10.39 1.76
C GLU A 90 3.68 -10.40 0.25
N ASN A 91 3.06 -9.35 -0.30
CA ASN A 91 2.94 -9.18 -1.75
C ASN A 91 4.31 -9.14 -2.43
N ALA A 92 5.29 -8.42 -1.87
CA ALA A 92 6.65 -8.39 -2.40
C ALA A 92 7.31 -9.78 -2.39
N ARG A 93 7.06 -10.61 -1.36
CA ARG A 93 7.53 -12.00 -1.35
C ARG A 93 6.94 -12.82 -2.50
N ALA A 94 5.68 -12.58 -2.88
CA ALA A 94 5.05 -13.22 -4.03
C ALA A 94 5.72 -12.85 -5.37
N TYR A 95 6.39 -11.69 -5.44
CA TYR A 95 7.23 -11.27 -6.56
C TYR A 95 8.70 -11.74 -6.47
N GLY A 96 9.05 -12.57 -5.48
CA GLY A 96 10.43 -13.00 -5.26
C GLY A 96 11.35 -11.92 -4.68
N VAL A 97 10.78 -10.83 -4.17
CA VAL A 97 11.52 -9.73 -3.54
C VAL A 97 11.65 -10.03 -2.05
N ASN A 98 12.86 -9.99 -1.50
CA ASN A 98 13.11 -10.18 -0.07
C ASN A 98 12.92 -8.85 0.69
N PRO A 99 11.82 -8.66 1.46
CA PRO A 99 11.50 -7.39 2.10
C PRO A 99 12.52 -6.92 3.13
N GLU A 100 13.36 -7.81 3.68
CA GLU A 100 14.38 -7.44 4.66
C GLU A 100 15.58 -6.75 4.02
N THR A 101 15.88 -7.11 2.77
CA THR A 101 17.11 -6.68 2.08
C THR A 101 16.85 -5.78 0.89
N VAL A 102 15.60 -5.33 0.67
CA VAL A 102 15.28 -4.43 -0.45
C VAL A 102 16.03 -3.10 -0.35
N THR A 103 16.45 -2.60 -1.51
CA THR A 103 17.04 -1.28 -1.69
C THR A 103 16.26 -0.51 -2.75
N TRP A 104 16.39 0.82 -2.76
CA TRP A 104 15.60 1.74 -3.60
C TRP A 104 15.95 1.70 -5.11
N GLY A 105 16.75 0.73 -5.57
CA GLY A 105 17.35 0.65 -6.90
C GLY A 105 16.43 0.95 -8.09
#